data_AF-A0ABD5VM18-F1
#
_entry.id   AF-A0ABD5VM18-F1
#
_cell.length_a   1.000
_cell.length_b   1.000
_cell.length_c   1.000
_cell.angle_alpha   90.00
_cell.angle_beta   90.00
_cell.angle_gamma   90.00
#
_symmetry.space_group_name_H-M   'P 1'
#
loop_
_entity.id
_entity.type
_entity.pdbx_description
1 polymer ?
#
loop_
_entity_poly.entity_id
_entity_poly.type
_entity_poly.pdbx_seq_one_letter_code
_entity_poly.pdbx_strand_id
1 'polypeptide(L)'
;MTVALVSRWARRYVAVAVVALVAAHAAMLASAPSRAVVTLALYGFVLHVVFGKAYSLVPTYFDRDLAAPRAMVVQLPLTAVGVAGMVAAASLDAVPRVVGTAGALAWTGGVAVFVAAIAWTVRSNPTGVETATGDGKAHLAGLDRAANAFVPVAVLYLLAGSYATAVAWDAAPTIGLLASVAPVFDGYPPRATHLLGAGTATLLVLALGARLWPRFLVVDPPRDAFVLALATGALGPVVLAATVPAGEFLVAGALLEATAIVAYAVAYGWCFRRSARRRIAFWSVLLGAVAGVVAVALGAWFAVVDLDGALVVAHRRVTLLGFLGLTVVGATFQFYPPTVGRWRYCTERTASVAVGALAVGVALQAVGAGSSLGGLAALGAVVGLAGALGYGYLLAAAFATR
;
A
#
# COMPACT_ATOMS: atom_id res chain seq x y z
N MET A 1 -11.13 -17.05 21.46
CA MET A 1 -10.88 -15.62 21.77
C MET A 1 -9.98 -14.92 20.75
N THR A 2 -8.91 -15.56 20.26
CA THR A 2 -7.94 -15.00 19.31
C THR A 2 -8.54 -14.51 17.99
N VAL A 3 -9.37 -15.32 17.32
CA VAL A 3 -10.01 -14.95 16.02
C VAL A 3 -10.90 -13.70 16.15
N ALA A 4 -11.68 -13.60 17.23
CA ALA A 4 -12.54 -12.45 17.48
C ALA A 4 -11.73 -11.17 17.74
N LEU A 5 -10.59 -11.28 18.45
CA LEU A 5 -9.68 -10.16 18.68
C LEU A 5 -9.07 -9.68 17.35
N VAL A 6 -8.49 -10.59 16.56
CA VAL A 6 -7.87 -10.26 15.26
C VAL A 6 -8.90 -9.63 14.32
N SER A 7 -10.09 -10.22 14.20
CA SER A 7 -11.17 -9.70 13.36
C SER A 7 -11.60 -8.28 13.78
N ARG A 8 -11.75 -8.03 15.09
CA ARG A 8 -12.14 -6.71 15.62
C ARG A 8 -11.06 -5.67 15.36
N TRP A 9 -9.80 -5.98 15.62
CA TRP A 9 -8.71 -5.02 15.42
C TRP A 9 -8.42 -4.79 13.94
N ALA A 10 -8.48 -5.81 13.08
CA ALA A 10 -8.38 -5.64 11.64
C ALA A 10 -9.38 -4.60 11.10
N ARG A 11 -10.62 -4.59 11.61
CA ARG A 11 -11.61 -3.54 11.28
C ARG A 11 -11.19 -2.16 11.76
N ARG A 12 -10.60 -2.05 12.95
CA ARG A 12 -10.10 -0.76 13.49
C ARG A 12 -8.95 -0.20 12.64
N TYR A 13 -8.00 -1.04 12.22
CA TYR A 13 -6.95 -0.63 11.27
C TYR A 13 -7.54 -0.09 9.98
N VAL A 14 -8.52 -0.79 9.39
CA VAL A 14 -9.18 -0.34 8.16
C VAL A 14 -9.99 0.95 8.38
N ALA A 15 -10.62 1.12 9.54
CA ALA A 15 -11.33 2.37 9.88
C ALA A 15 -10.35 3.56 9.96
N VAL A 16 -9.21 3.41 10.64
CA VAL A 16 -8.14 4.43 10.66
C VAL A 16 -7.65 4.72 9.24
N ALA A 17 -7.48 3.67 8.43
CA ALA A 17 -7.04 3.82 7.06
C ALA A 17 -8.02 4.63 6.19
N VAL A 18 -9.32 4.40 6.34
CA VAL A 18 -10.36 5.18 5.64
C VAL A 18 -10.31 6.65 6.05
N VAL A 19 -10.16 6.94 7.35
CA VAL A 19 -10.02 8.32 7.83
C VAL A 19 -8.80 8.99 7.20
N ALA A 20 -7.67 8.28 7.11
CA ALA A 20 -6.47 8.79 6.47
C ALA A 20 -6.63 9.00 4.96
N LEU A 21 -7.39 8.16 4.25
CA LEU A 21 -7.70 8.36 2.83
C LEU A 21 -8.54 9.63 2.62
N VAL A 22 -9.59 9.81 3.42
CA VAL A 22 -10.43 11.01 3.40
C VAL A 22 -9.58 12.24 3.70
N ALA A 23 -8.76 12.18 4.74
CA ALA A 23 -7.84 13.26 5.11
C ALA A 23 -6.81 13.54 4.02
N ALA A 24 -6.31 12.53 3.30
CA ALA A 24 -5.40 12.73 2.17
C ALA A 24 -6.06 13.56 1.06
N HIS A 25 -7.31 13.26 0.70
CA HIS A 25 -8.06 14.04 -0.28
C HIS A 25 -8.38 15.46 0.20
N ALA A 26 -8.77 15.62 1.47
CA ALA A 26 -8.99 16.93 2.06
C ALA A 26 -7.71 17.78 2.11
N ALA A 27 -6.57 17.16 2.46
CA ALA A 27 -5.27 17.81 2.48
C ALA A 27 -4.85 18.30 1.09
N MET A 28 -5.19 17.56 0.02
CA MET A 28 -4.95 18.03 -1.35
C MET A 28 -5.79 19.27 -1.70
N LEU A 29 -7.06 19.32 -1.29
CA LEU A 29 -7.91 20.49 -1.49
C LEU A 29 -7.40 21.71 -0.71
N ALA A 30 -6.89 21.47 0.49
CA ALA A 30 -6.25 22.49 1.31
C ALA A 30 -4.82 22.87 0.84
N SER A 31 -4.35 22.31 -0.28
CA SER A 31 -2.99 22.52 -0.80
C SER A 31 -1.89 22.21 0.24
N ALA A 32 -2.13 21.24 1.11
CA ALA A 32 -1.19 20.84 2.15
C ALA A 32 0.12 20.32 1.54
N PRO A 33 1.24 20.41 2.28
CA PRO A 33 2.54 19.98 1.78
C PRO A 33 2.56 18.53 1.32
N SER A 34 3.33 18.27 0.26
CA SER A 34 3.51 16.96 -0.35
C SER A 34 3.79 15.84 0.67
N ARG A 35 4.65 16.13 1.66
CA ARG A 35 5.01 15.21 2.75
C ARG A 35 3.79 14.77 3.55
N ALA A 36 2.90 15.69 3.91
CA ALA A 36 1.68 15.38 4.67
C ALA A 36 0.75 14.45 3.87
N VAL A 37 0.56 14.73 2.57
CA VAL A 37 -0.32 13.90 1.75
C VAL A 37 0.27 12.50 1.51
N VAL A 38 1.58 12.36 1.31
CA VAL A 38 2.24 11.05 1.24
C VAL A 38 2.06 10.30 2.56
N THR A 39 2.28 10.96 3.69
CA THR A 39 2.10 10.34 5.01
C THR A 39 0.67 9.83 5.20
N LEU A 40 -0.34 10.63 4.85
CA LEU A 40 -1.75 10.21 4.95
C LEU A 40 -2.08 9.04 4.00
N ALA A 41 -1.67 9.13 2.72
CA ALA A 41 -2.04 8.14 1.71
C ALA A 41 -1.27 6.82 1.86
N LEU A 42 0.05 6.86 2.07
CA LEU A 42 0.87 5.66 2.17
C LEU A 42 0.85 5.08 3.59
N TYR A 43 1.20 5.88 4.59
CA TYR A 43 1.35 5.40 5.96
C TYR A 43 -0.02 5.23 6.59
N GLY A 44 -0.82 6.30 6.58
CA GLY A 44 -2.13 6.35 7.20
C GLY A 44 -3.15 5.43 6.56
N PHE A 45 -3.17 5.33 5.22
CA PHE A 45 -4.15 4.51 4.50
C PHE A 45 -3.60 3.14 4.07
N VAL A 46 -2.70 3.09 3.07
CA VAL A 46 -2.26 1.83 2.46
C VAL A 46 -1.65 0.87 3.49
N LEU A 47 -0.65 1.34 4.25
CA LEU A 47 0.05 0.50 5.22
C LEU A 47 -0.82 0.12 6.43
N HIS A 48 -1.75 0.96 6.86
CA HIS A 48 -2.70 0.56 7.92
C HIS A 48 -3.64 -0.56 7.45
N VAL A 49 -4.13 -0.55 6.20
CA VAL A 49 -4.90 -1.69 5.67
C VAL A 49 -4.02 -2.95 5.62
N VAL A 50 -2.78 -2.81 5.13
CA VAL A 50 -1.80 -3.91 5.09
C VAL A 50 -1.60 -4.50 6.48
N PHE A 51 -1.31 -3.69 7.51
CA PHE A 51 -1.15 -4.17 8.87
C PHE A 51 -2.40 -4.89 9.37
N GLY A 52 -3.58 -4.29 9.20
CA GLY A 52 -4.84 -4.89 9.63
C GLY A 52 -5.10 -6.27 9.03
N LYS A 53 -4.69 -6.49 7.77
CA LYS A 53 -4.87 -7.76 7.07
C LYS A 53 -3.72 -8.75 7.27
N ALA A 54 -2.49 -8.27 7.43
CA ALA A 54 -1.33 -9.12 7.56
C ALA A 54 -1.42 -10.03 8.80
N TYR A 55 -1.96 -9.54 9.91
CA TYR A 55 -2.18 -10.37 11.11
C TYR A 55 -3.13 -11.56 10.91
N SER A 56 -4.04 -11.51 9.93
CA SER A 56 -4.91 -12.64 9.61
C SER A 56 -4.43 -13.44 8.40
N LEU A 57 -3.74 -12.82 7.45
CA LEU A 57 -3.33 -13.47 6.21
C LEU A 57 -1.95 -14.11 6.30
N VAL A 58 -0.94 -13.40 6.81
CA VAL A 58 0.45 -13.87 6.82
C VAL A 58 0.59 -15.16 7.64
N PRO A 59 0.04 -15.30 8.86
CA PRO A 59 0.12 -16.56 9.59
C PRO A 59 -0.47 -17.72 8.79
N THR A 60 -1.70 -17.59 8.30
CA THR A 60 -2.37 -18.63 7.50
C THR A 60 -1.58 -18.98 6.23
N TYR A 61 -0.97 -17.99 5.60
CA TYR A 61 -0.16 -18.18 4.39
C TYR A 61 1.08 -19.01 4.64
N PHE A 62 1.58 -18.97 5.86
CA PHE A 62 2.73 -19.72 6.33
C PHE A 62 2.32 -20.98 7.12
N ASP A 63 1.04 -21.37 7.04
CA ASP A 63 0.46 -22.50 7.77
C ASP A 63 0.68 -22.42 9.29
N ARG A 64 0.54 -21.21 9.84
CA ARG A 64 0.69 -20.92 11.28
C ARG A 64 -0.50 -20.15 11.83
N ASP A 65 -0.70 -20.32 13.12
CA ASP A 65 -1.60 -19.47 13.91
C ASP A 65 -0.85 -18.26 14.46
N LEU A 66 -1.53 -17.11 14.50
CA LEU A 66 -0.96 -15.89 15.05
C LEU A 66 -0.58 -16.06 16.54
N ALA A 67 0.72 -16.03 16.83
CA ALA A 67 1.23 -16.30 18.17
C ALA A 67 1.01 -15.13 19.15
N ALA A 68 1.01 -13.88 18.67
CA ALA A 68 0.94 -12.68 19.50
C ALA A 68 -0.17 -11.71 19.04
N PRO A 69 -1.45 -12.08 19.16
CA PRO A 69 -2.57 -11.28 18.64
C PRO A 69 -2.73 -9.92 19.35
N ARG A 70 -2.19 -9.76 20.56
CA ARG A 70 -2.19 -8.48 21.30
C ARG A 70 -1.26 -7.44 20.70
N ALA A 71 -0.31 -7.82 19.83
CA ALA A 71 0.57 -6.87 19.13
C ALA A 71 -0.24 -5.84 18.32
N MET A 72 -1.38 -6.24 17.76
CA MET A 72 -2.31 -5.35 17.04
C MET A 72 -2.79 -4.17 17.91
N VAL A 73 -3.02 -4.41 19.19
CA VAL A 73 -3.54 -3.44 20.18
C VAL A 73 -2.50 -2.37 20.48
N VAL A 74 -1.22 -2.75 20.47
CA VAL A 74 -0.08 -1.87 20.76
C VAL A 74 0.35 -1.13 19.50
N GLN A 75 0.45 -1.81 18.37
CA GLN A 75 0.89 -1.21 17.11
C GLN A 75 -0.07 -0.13 16.61
N LEU A 76 -1.39 -0.33 16.68
CA LEU A 76 -2.34 0.60 16.07
C LEU A 76 -2.22 2.02 16.64
N PRO A 77 -2.26 2.25 17.97
CA PRO A 77 -2.11 3.60 18.51
C PRO A 77 -0.72 4.18 18.19
N LEU A 78 0.36 3.38 18.24
CA LEU A 78 1.70 3.84 17.90
C LEU A 78 1.80 4.35 16.45
N THR A 79 1.31 3.55 15.50
CA THR A 79 1.34 3.89 14.07
C THR A 79 0.38 5.01 13.71
N ALA A 80 -0.83 5.05 14.29
CA ALA A 80 -1.82 6.09 14.04
C ALA A 80 -1.38 7.45 14.61
N VAL A 81 -0.91 7.50 15.86
CA VAL A 81 -0.35 8.71 16.47
C VAL A 81 0.92 9.13 15.75
N GLY A 82 1.75 8.16 15.32
CA GLY A 82 2.93 8.43 14.52
C GLY A 82 2.63 9.18 13.22
N VAL A 83 1.62 8.70 12.48
CA VAL A 83 1.10 9.38 11.28
C VAL A 83 0.57 10.78 11.61
N ALA A 84 -0.24 10.91 12.65
CA ALA A 84 -0.82 12.20 13.04
C ALA A 84 0.26 13.23 13.41
N GLY A 85 1.26 12.84 14.21
CA GLY A 85 2.37 13.72 14.61
C GLY A 85 3.21 14.18 13.41
N MET A 86 3.55 13.26 12.50
CA MET A 86 4.28 13.61 11.27
C MET A 86 3.47 14.53 10.35
N VAL A 87 2.15 14.33 10.24
CA VAL A 87 1.27 15.18 9.43
C VAL A 87 1.12 16.57 10.04
N ALA A 88 0.92 16.66 11.36
CA ALA A 88 0.79 17.91 12.08
C ALA A 88 2.05 18.76 11.93
N ALA A 89 3.23 18.20 12.21
CA ALA A 89 4.51 18.88 12.07
C ALA A 89 4.86 19.25 10.62
N ALA A 90 4.28 18.56 9.63
CA ALA A 90 4.49 18.88 8.22
C ALA A 90 3.51 19.92 7.66
N SER A 91 2.42 20.22 8.36
CA SER A 91 1.31 21.02 7.81
C SER A 91 0.97 22.27 8.60
N LEU A 92 1.44 22.37 9.85
CA LEU A 92 1.09 23.45 10.77
C LEU A 92 2.37 24.12 11.27
N ASP A 93 2.58 25.38 10.90
CA ASP A 93 3.80 26.13 11.24
C ASP A 93 4.01 26.25 12.76
N ALA A 94 2.93 26.26 13.53
CA ALA A 94 2.97 26.33 14.99
C ALA A 94 3.38 25.01 15.68
N VAL A 95 3.43 23.89 14.95
CA VAL A 95 3.76 22.57 15.52
C VAL A 95 5.28 22.35 15.48
N PRO A 96 5.95 22.20 16.62
CA PRO A 96 7.41 22.02 16.65
C PRO A 96 7.86 20.73 15.94
N ARG A 97 9.04 20.77 15.31
CA ARG A 97 9.63 19.61 14.60
C ARG A 97 9.75 18.36 15.48
N VAL A 98 9.96 18.52 16.80
CA VAL A 98 10.03 17.40 17.75
C VAL A 98 8.74 16.54 17.76
N VAL A 99 7.58 17.11 17.44
CA VAL A 99 6.32 16.34 17.29
C VAL A 99 6.41 15.38 16.11
N GLY A 100 7.03 15.82 15.00
CA GLY A 100 7.29 14.98 13.84
C GLY A 100 8.32 13.89 14.11
N THR A 101 9.40 14.22 14.84
CA THR A 101 10.41 13.25 15.32
C THR A 101 9.79 12.20 16.23
N ALA A 102 9.02 12.61 17.24
CA ALA A 102 8.30 11.70 18.11
C ALA A 102 7.28 10.84 17.32
N GLY A 103 6.61 11.43 16.33
CA GLY A 103 5.71 10.71 15.44
C GLY A 103 6.43 9.63 14.61
N ALA A 104 7.60 9.94 14.05
CA ALA A 104 8.41 8.99 13.31
C ALA A 104 8.96 7.85 14.19
N LEU A 105 9.34 8.16 15.43
CA LEU A 105 9.73 7.15 16.44
C LEU A 105 8.55 6.26 16.83
N ALA A 106 7.38 6.82 17.07
CA ALA A 106 6.16 6.06 17.37
C ALA A 106 5.77 5.14 16.22
N TRP A 107 5.81 5.64 14.98
CA TRP A 107 5.62 4.83 13.77
C TRP A 107 6.60 3.65 13.73
N THR A 108 7.89 3.92 13.90
CA THR A 108 8.95 2.91 13.84
C THR A 108 8.79 1.87 14.95
N GLY A 109 8.45 2.29 16.17
CA GLY A 109 8.14 1.38 17.27
C GLY A 109 6.93 0.49 16.99
N GLY A 110 5.87 1.04 16.41
CA GLY A 110 4.71 0.26 15.98
C GLY A 110 5.05 -0.76 14.89
N VAL A 111 5.90 -0.39 13.93
CA VAL A 111 6.45 -1.32 12.93
C VAL A 111 7.30 -2.42 13.56
N ALA A 112 8.15 -2.10 14.54
CA ALA A 112 8.94 -3.10 15.25
C ALA A 112 8.04 -4.11 15.98
N VAL A 113 6.97 -3.65 16.65
CA VAL A 113 5.96 -4.51 17.28
C VAL A 113 5.31 -5.46 16.27
N PHE A 114 4.93 -4.95 15.09
CA PHE A 114 4.38 -5.75 14.00
C PHE A 114 5.34 -6.84 13.53
N VAL A 115 6.57 -6.43 13.19
CA VAL A 115 7.57 -7.35 12.64
C VAL A 115 7.94 -8.40 13.67
N ALA A 116 8.13 -8.04 14.93
CA ALA A 116 8.40 -9.00 16.00
C ALA A 116 7.27 -10.02 16.13
N ALA A 117 6.00 -9.59 16.08
CA ALA A 117 4.85 -10.48 16.19
C ALA A 117 4.75 -11.44 15.00
N ILE A 118 4.95 -10.95 13.77
CA ILE A 118 4.91 -11.78 12.56
C ILE A 118 6.12 -12.72 12.50
N ALA A 119 7.33 -12.23 12.71
CA ALA A 119 8.55 -13.04 12.72
C ALA A 119 8.47 -14.14 13.78
N TRP A 120 8.00 -13.81 14.99
CA TRP A 120 7.76 -14.81 16.02
C TRP A 120 6.73 -15.85 15.57
N THR A 121 5.65 -15.42 14.91
CA THR A 121 4.60 -16.31 14.40
C THR A 121 5.12 -17.29 13.34
N VAL A 122 5.92 -16.83 12.38
CA VAL A 122 6.39 -17.65 11.25
C VAL A 122 7.77 -18.27 11.49
N ARG A 123 8.33 -18.18 12.70
CA ARG A 123 9.70 -18.63 13.02
C ARG A 123 10.01 -20.10 12.69
N SER A 124 8.99 -20.96 12.69
CA SER A 124 9.11 -22.39 12.36
C SER A 124 8.85 -22.70 10.88
N ASN A 125 8.59 -21.70 10.04
CA ASN A 125 8.46 -21.82 8.59
C ASN A 125 8.90 -20.52 7.90
N PRO A 126 10.13 -20.03 8.14
CA PRO A 126 10.52 -18.67 7.71
C PRO A 126 10.52 -18.47 6.19
N THR A 127 10.63 -19.56 5.43
CA THR A 127 10.60 -19.56 3.95
C THR A 127 9.19 -19.75 3.37
N GLY A 128 8.21 -20.13 4.20
CA GLY A 128 6.84 -20.35 3.77
C GLY A 128 6.65 -21.55 2.84
N VAL A 129 7.47 -22.60 3.00
CA VAL A 129 7.38 -23.85 2.21
C VAL A 129 6.05 -24.56 2.48
N GLU A 130 5.61 -24.55 3.74
CA GLU A 130 4.26 -24.95 4.14
C GLU A 130 3.32 -23.76 3.89
N THR A 131 2.32 -23.93 3.01
CA THR A 131 1.54 -22.80 2.47
C THR A 131 0.07 -22.79 2.89
N ALA A 132 -0.37 -23.78 3.68
CA ALA A 132 -1.79 -24.08 3.95
C ALA A 132 -2.64 -24.20 2.66
N THR A 133 -2.03 -24.60 1.54
CA THR A 133 -2.75 -24.81 0.27
C THR A 133 -3.51 -26.13 0.36
N GLY A 134 -4.84 -26.07 0.49
CA GLY A 134 -5.68 -27.26 0.55
C GLY A 134 -5.66 -28.09 -0.74
N ASP A 135 -5.96 -29.39 -0.64
CA ASP A 135 -5.82 -30.40 -1.70
C ASP A 135 -6.52 -30.01 -3.01
N GLY A 136 -7.74 -29.45 -2.93
CA GLY A 136 -8.49 -28.97 -4.10
C GLY A 136 -7.83 -27.80 -4.86
N LYS A 137 -6.74 -27.23 -4.31
CA LYS A 137 -5.92 -26.17 -4.91
C LYS A 137 -4.43 -26.54 -4.93
N ALA A 138 -4.07 -27.82 -4.82
CA ALA A 138 -2.68 -28.29 -4.82
C ALA A 138 -1.87 -27.79 -6.03
N HIS A 139 -2.51 -27.63 -7.20
CA HIS A 139 -1.86 -27.04 -8.36
C HIS A 139 -1.26 -25.66 -8.07
N LEU A 140 -1.85 -24.83 -7.19
CA LEU A 140 -1.34 -23.48 -6.86
C LEU A 140 -0.18 -23.48 -5.86
N ALA A 141 0.15 -24.61 -5.23
CA ALA A 141 1.13 -24.67 -4.14
C ALA A 141 2.52 -24.12 -4.53
N GLY A 142 2.96 -24.34 -5.76
CA GLY A 142 4.23 -23.80 -6.27
C GLY A 142 4.24 -22.27 -6.33
N LEU A 143 3.15 -21.66 -6.80
CA LEU A 143 3.02 -20.20 -6.86
C LEU A 143 2.91 -19.61 -5.44
N ASP A 144 2.19 -20.29 -4.55
CA ASP A 144 2.05 -19.87 -3.15
C ASP A 144 3.40 -19.88 -2.41
N ARG A 145 4.24 -20.90 -2.62
CA ARG A 145 5.61 -20.94 -2.07
C ARG A 145 6.47 -19.80 -2.61
N ALA A 146 6.41 -19.56 -3.93
CA ALA A 146 7.12 -18.44 -4.53
C ALA A 146 6.67 -17.11 -3.91
N ALA A 147 5.36 -16.84 -3.84
CA ALA A 147 4.82 -15.63 -3.23
C ALA A 147 5.21 -15.46 -1.75
N ASN A 148 5.21 -16.54 -0.97
CA ASN A 148 5.61 -16.51 0.43
C ASN A 148 7.07 -16.09 0.62
N ALA A 149 7.98 -16.55 -0.25
CA ALA A 149 9.39 -16.21 -0.16
C ALA A 149 9.66 -14.70 -0.26
N PHE A 150 8.75 -13.93 -0.86
CA PHE A 150 8.86 -12.47 -0.98
C PHE A 150 8.22 -11.68 0.17
N VAL A 151 7.43 -12.32 1.05
CA VAL A 151 6.86 -11.64 2.22
C VAL A 151 7.95 -11.15 3.20
N PRO A 152 8.97 -11.95 3.54
CA PRO A 152 10.10 -11.46 4.34
C PRO A 152 10.84 -10.28 3.69
N VAL A 153 10.99 -10.30 2.37
CA VAL A 153 11.63 -9.20 1.62
C VAL A 153 10.83 -7.90 1.78
N ALA A 154 9.50 -7.95 1.64
CA ALA A 154 8.64 -6.79 1.87
C ALA A 154 8.71 -6.27 3.33
N VAL A 155 8.89 -7.18 4.30
CA VAL A 155 9.09 -6.84 5.71
C VAL A 155 10.45 -6.17 5.95
N LEU A 156 11.52 -6.61 5.27
CA LEU A 156 12.82 -5.93 5.31
C LEU A 156 12.72 -4.52 4.74
N TYR A 157 12.03 -4.34 3.61
CA TYR A 157 11.73 -3.02 3.07
C TYR A 157 10.92 -2.14 4.03
N LEU A 158 10.01 -2.74 4.81
CA LEU A 158 9.20 -2.01 5.78
C LEU A 158 10.07 -1.46 6.91
N LEU A 159 11.00 -2.28 7.41
CA LEU A 159 11.98 -1.88 8.42
C LEU A 159 12.90 -0.79 7.88
N ALA A 160 13.49 -1.01 6.70
CA ALA A 160 14.42 -0.07 6.08
C ALA A 160 13.74 1.28 5.78
N GLY A 161 12.54 1.26 5.21
CA GLY A 161 11.77 2.46 4.92
C GLY A 161 11.29 3.20 6.18
N SER A 162 10.91 2.48 7.23
CA SER A 162 10.55 3.09 8.52
C SER A 162 11.76 3.73 9.20
N TYR A 163 12.92 3.06 9.15
CA TYR A 163 14.18 3.62 9.61
C TYR A 163 14.57 4.88 8.81
N ALA A 164 14.52 4.83 7.47
CA ALA A 164 14.77 6.00 6.61
C ALA A 164 13.81 7.16 6.91
N THR A 165 12.56 6.87 7.26
CA THR A 165 11.57 7.86 7.70
C THR A 165 11.99 8.52 9.00
N ALA A 166 12.47 7.73 9.97
CA ALA A 166 12.97 8.24 11.24
C ALA A 166 14.20 9.14 11.03
N VAL A 167 15.12 8.75 10.14
CA VAL A 167 16.27 9.59 9.75
C VAL A 167 15.80 10.91 9.13
N ALA A 168 14.83 10.89 8.21
CA ALA A 168 14.27 12.09 7.57
C ALA A 168 13.54 13.05 8.56
N TRP A 169 13.32 12.62 9.80
CA TRP A 169 12.75 13.40 10.89
C TRP A 169 13.76 13.66 12.02
N ASP A 170 15.06 13.54 11.74
CA ASP A 170 16.17 13.75 12.68
C ASP A 170 16.12 12.85 13.93
N ALA A 171 15.46 11.70 13.85
CA ALA A 171 15.43 10.72 14.93
C ALA A 171 16.68 9.81 14.94
N ALA A 172 17.58 9.96 13.96
CA ALA A 172 18.77 9.13 13.82
C ALA A 172 19.70 9.13 15.05
N PRO A 173 19.99 10.28 15.70
CA PRO A 173 20.81 10.30 16.92
C PRO A 173 20.21 9.47 18.06
N THR A 174 18.89 9.31 18.08
CA THR A 174 18.16 8.54 19.10
C THR A 174 18.17 7.03 18.80
N ILE A 175 18.32 6.62 17.53
CA ILE A 175 18.24 5.21 17.11
C ILE A 175 19.64 4.58 16.92
N GLY A 176 20.71 5.38 16.82
CA GLY A 176 22.08 4.95 17.06
C GLY A 176 22.66 3.89 16.10
N LEU A 177 22.05 3.63 14.95
CA LEU A 177 22.51 2.63 13.99
C LEU A 177 22.55 3.21 12.58
N LEU A 178 23.55 2.80 11.78
CA LEU A 178 23.59 2.77 10.30
C LEU A 178 23.44 4.06 9.46
N ALA A 179 23.13 5.23 10.03
CA ALA A 179 22.97 6.47 9.24
C ALA A 179 24.24 6.85 8.45
N SER A 180 25.41 6.38 8.90
CA SER A 180 26.70 6.58 8.22
C SER A 180 27.09 5.46 7.24
N VAL A 181 26.29 4.39 7.10
CA VAL A 181 26.73 3.13 6.47
C VAL A 181 26.15 2.90 5.08
N ALA A 182 25.03 3.54 4.72
CA ALA A 182 24.44 3.38 3.39
C ALA A 182 23.81 4.69 2.85
N PRO A 183 24.09 5.07 1.59
CA PRO A 183 23.56 6.29 0.98
C PRO A 183 22.02 6.40 1.02
N VAL A 184 21.32 5.27 1.01
CA VAL A 184 19.85 5.21 1.07
C VAL A 184 19.25 5.83 2.34
N PHE A 185 20.05 6.05 3.38
CA PHE A 185 19.65 6.63 4.67
C PHE A 185 20.19 8.05 4.89
N ASP A 186 20.18 8.87 3.86
CA ASP A 186 20.61 10.28 3.87
C ASP A 186 19.52 11.27 4.35
N GLY A 187 18.34 10.76 4.70
CA GLY A 187 17.18 11.58 5.08
C GLY A 187 16.36 12.10 3.90
N TYR A 188 16.69 11.74 2.65
CA TYR A 188 15.92 12.15 1.48
C TYR A 188 14.56 11.43 1.41
N PRO A 189 13.42 12.14 1.61
CA PRO A 189 12.12 11.50 1.80
C PRO A 189 11.64 10.59 0.66
N PRO A 190 11.94 10.87 -0.64
CA PRO A 190 11.59 9.96 -1.72
C PRO A 190 12.21 8.57 -1.59
N ARG A 191 13.40 8.40 -0.99
CA ARG A 191 14.03 7.09 -0.79
C ARG A 191 13.24 6.25 0.21
N ALA A 192 12.89 6.84 1.35
CA ALA A 192 12.01 6.21 2.34
C ALA A 192 10.65 5.83 1.72
N THR A 193 10.10 6.71 0.88
CA THR A 193 8.81 6.48 0.20
C THR A 193 8.90 5.36 -0.84
N HIS A 194 10.00 5.21 -1.58
CA HIS A 194 10.21 4.07 -2.48
C HIS A 194 10.34 2.75 -1.71
N LEU A 195 11.09 2.72 -0.62
CA LEU A 195 11.20 1.52 0.23
C LEU A 195 9.83 1.10 0.79
N LEU A 196 9.02 2.04 1.30
CA LEU A 196 7.71 1.73 1.86
C LEU A 196 6.63 1.48 0.80
N GLY A 197 6.61 2.28 -0.26
CA GLY A 197 5.59 2.22 -1.32
C GLY A 197 5.84 1.11 -2.32
N ALA A 198 7.02 1.09 -2.93
CA ALA A 198 7.42 0.07 -3.90
C ALA A 198 7.92 -1.21 -3.18
N GLY A 199 8.86 -1.06 -2.25
CA GLY A 199 9.47 -2.19 -1.55
C GLY A 199 8.53 -2.98 -0.64
N THR A 200 7.68 -2.29 0.13
CA THR A 200 6.72 -2.95 1.02
C THR A 200 5.35 -3.10 0.39
N ALA A 201 4.65 -2.00 0.14
CA ALA A 201 3.23 -2.06 -0.21
C ALA A 201 3.00 -2.72 -1.57
N THR A 202 3.77 -2.34 -2.59
CA THR A 202 3.68 -2.93 -3.92
C THR A 202 4.09 -4.39 -3.90
N LEU A 203 5.25 -4.74 -3.33
CA LEU A 203 5.67 -6.14 -3.25
C LEU A 203 4.64 -7.03 -2.51
N LEU A 204 3.96 -6.52 -1.49
CA LEU A 204 2.82 -7.21 -0.87
C LEU A 204 1.61 -7.29 -1.79
N VAL A 205 1.28 -6.27 -2.57
CA VAL A 205 0.24 -6.39 -3.62
C VAL A 205 0.58 -7.51 -4.60
N LEU A 206 1.85 -7.62 -5.03
CA LEU A 206 2.32 -8.67 -5.92
C LEU A 206 2.19 -10.05 -5.27
N ALA A 207 2.77 -10.22 -4.08
CA ALA A 207 2.82 -11.49 -3.36
C ALA A 207 1.43 -11.96 -2.89
N LEU A 208 0.68 -11.10 -2.21
CA LEU A 208 -0.67 -11.42 -1.78
C LEU A 208 -1.59 -11.59 -2.99
N GLY A 209 -1.38 -10.82 -4.06
CA GLY A 209 -2.16 -10.91 -5.29
C GLY A 209 -1.99 -12.23 -6.03
N ALA A 210 -0.75 -12.72 -6.16
CA ALA A 210 -0.44 -14.03 -6.72
C ALA A 210 -1.18 -15.16 -5.98
N ARG A 211 -1.43 -15.01 -4.67
CA ARG A 211 -2.21 -15.96 -3.87
C ARG A 211 -3.72 -15.74 -3.96
N LEU A 212 -4.17 -14.51 -3.79
CA LEU A 212 -5.58 -14.18 -3.61
C LEU A 212 -6.36 -14.15 -4.93
N TRP A 213 -5.82 -13.51 -5.96
CA TRP A 213 -6.56 -13.25 -7.19
C TRP A 213 -6.98 -14.51 -7.92
N PRO A 214 -6.13 -15.54 -8.09
CA PRO A 214 -6.55 -16.78 -8.75
C PRO A 214 -7.70 -17.48 -8.00
N ARG A 215 -7.70 -17.38 -6.67
CA ARG A 215 -8.73 -17.97 -5.79
C ARG A 215 -10.04 -17.17 -5.85
N PHE A 216 -9.97 -15.85 -5.79
CA PHE A 216 -11.15 -15.01 -5.86
C PHE A 216 -11.78 -14.97 -7.26
N LEU A 217 -10.96 -15.08 -8.31
CA LEU A 217 -11.41 -15.10 -9.70
C LEU A 217 -11.72 -16.53 -10.20
N VAL A 218 -11.28 -17.57 -9.48
CA VAL A 218 -11.49 -19.00 -9.81
C VAL A 218 -10.97 -19.34 -11.20
N VAL A 219 -9.70 -19.04 -11.42
CA VAL A 219 -8.99 -19.26 -12.68
C VAL A 219 -7.56 -19.70 -12.40
N ASP A 220 -6.98 -20.48 -13.31
CA ASP A 220 -5.56 -20.89 -13.23
C ASP A 220 -4.64 -19.73 -13.59
N PRO A 221 -3.71 -19.26 -12.75
CA PRO A 221 -2.93 -18.06 -13.06
C PRO A 221 -1.85 -18.28 -14.12
N PRO A 222 -1.45 -17.23 -14.87
CA PRO A 222 -0.22 -17.23 -15.66
C PRO A 222 0.98 -17.10 -14.69
N ARG A 223 1.48 -18.25 -14.22
CA ARG A 223 2.46 -18.32 -13.12
C ARG A 223 3.73 -17.54 -13.40
N ASP A 224 4.26 -17.66 -14.61
CA ASP A 224 5.52 -17.04 -14.99
C ASP A 224 5.46 -15.52 -14.90
N ALA A 225 4.32 -14.94 -15.28
CA ALA A 225 4.09 -13.50 -15.15
C ALA A 225 4.07 -13.05 -13.68
N PHE A 226 3.44 -13.82 -12.78
CA PHE A 226 3.51 -13.52 -11.34
C PHE A 226 4.91 -13.69 -10.76
N VAL A 227 5.63 -14.75 -11.14
CA VAL A 227 7.00 -14.98 -10.65
C VAL A 227 7.95 -13.89 -11.15
N LEU A 228 7.84 -13.49 -12.41
CA LEU A 228 8.60 -12.37 -12.97
C LEU A 228 8.28 -11.07 -12.22
N ALA A 229 7.00 -10.81 -11.96
CA ALA A 229 6.57 -9.64 -11.20
C ALA A 229 7.21 -9.61 -9.81
N LEU A 230 7.21 -10.73 -9.10
CA LEU A 230 7.79 -10.86 -7.76
C LEU A 230 9.31 -10.67 -7.76
N ALA A 231 10.02 -11.34 -8.66
CA ALA A 231 11.48 -11.28 -8.72
C ALA A 231 11.97 -9.85 -9.03
N THR A 232 11.35 -9.20 -10.02
CA THR A 232 11.73 -7.84 -10.41
C THR A 232 11.26 -6.80 -9.38
N GLY A 233 10.06 -6.96 -8.81
CA GLY A 233 9.55 -6.08 -7.75
C GLY A 233 10.26 -6.23 -6.41
N ALA A 234 11.01 -7.32 -6.21
CA ALA A 234 11.88 -7.48 -5.04
C ALA A 234 13.20 -6.71 -5.18
N LEU A 235 13.69 -6.50 -6.40
CA LEU A 235 14.97 -5.85 -6.68
C LEU A 235 14.82 -4.37 -7.06
N GLY A 236 13.80 -4.02 -7.85
CA GLY A 236 13.55 -2.65 -8.30
C GLY A 236 13.58 -1.59 -7.18
N PRO A 237 12.88 -1.80 -6.06
CA PRO A 237 12.76 -0.79 -5.01
C PRO A 237 14.08 -0.42 -4.34
N VAL A 238 14.98 -1.38 -4.06
CA VAL A 238 16.30 -1.07 -3.47
C VAL A 238 17.19 -0.34 -4.47
N VAL A 239 17.19 -0.75 -5.74
CA VAL A 239 17.99 -0.10 -6.79
C VAL A 239 17.50 1.34 -6.98
N LEU A 240 16.19 1.56 -7.06
CA LEU A 240 15.59 2.90 -7.14
C LEU A 240 15.90 3.73 -5.90
N ALA A 241 15.69 3.20 -4.69
CA ALA A 241 15.94 3.94 -3.46
C ALA A 241 17.42 4.33 -3.28
N ALA A 242 18.35 3.52 -3.79
CA ALA A 242 19.78 3.83 -3.75
C ALA A 242 20.21 4.91 -4.77
N THR A 243 19.43 5.13 -5.83
CA THR A 243 19.83 5.93 -7.00
C THR A 243 18.98 7.15 -7.23
N VAL A 244 17.74 7.21 -6.72
CA VAL A 244 16.91 8.42 -6.82
C VAL A 244 17.58 9.60 -6.08
N PRO A 245 17.62 10.81 -6.67
CA PRO A 245 16.95 11.21 -7.91
C PRO A 245 17.76 10.98 -9.20
N ALA A 246 19.05 10.69 -9.13
CA ALA A 246 19.94 10.53 -10.27
C ALA A 246 21.07 9.54 -9.99
N GLY A 247 21.51 8.80 -11.00
CA GLY A 247 22.64 7.87 -10.89
C GLY A 247 22.64 6.83 -12.01
N GLU A 248 23.79 6.18 -12.20
CA GLU A 248 24.04 5.24 -13.31
C GLU A 248 23.07 4.04 -13.32
N PHE A 249 22.55 3.64 -12.15
CA PHE A 249 21.62 2.52 -12.02
C PHE A 249 20.14 2.94 -11.95
N LEU A 250 19.81 4.23 -12.10
CA LEU A 250 18.41 4.70 -12.02
C LEU A 250 17.55 4.06 -13.12
N VAL A 251 18.06 4.01 -14.35
CA VAL A 251 17.37 3.35 -15.48
C VAL A 251 17.15 1.87 -15.21
N ALA A 252 18.15 1.16 -14.66
CA ALA A 252 18.02 -0.24 -14.32
C ALA A 252 16.94 -0.48 -13.25
N GLY A 253 16.92 0.35 -12.20
CA GLY A 253 15.86 0.33 -11.18
C GLY A 253 14.47 0.59 -11.77
N ALA A 254 14.34 1.59 -12.66
CA ALA A 254 13.09 1.92 -13.32
C ALA A 254 12.60 0.78 -14.23
N LEU A 255 13.50 0.12 -14.97
CA LEU A 255 13.16 -1.03 -15.81
C LEU A 255 12.72 -2.25 -14.98
N LEU A 256 13.37 -2.52 -13.85
CA LEU A 256 12.97 -3.58 -12.93
C LEU A 256 11.56 -3.32 -12.39
N GLU A 257 11.30 -2.11 -11.88
CA GLU A 257 9.99 -1.76 -11.32
C GLU A 257 8.90 -1.76 -12.41
N ALA A 258 9.19 -1.22 -13.60
CA ALA A 258 8.27 -1.26 -14.73
C ALA A 258 7.93 -2.69 -15.15
N THR A 259 8.93 -3.57 -15.22
CA THR A 259 8.73 -5.00 -15.49
C THR A 259 7.83 -5.63 -14.44
N ALA A 260 8.06 -5.31 -13.16
CA ALA A 260 7.27 -5.85 -12.06
C ALA A 260 5.79 -5.53 -12.19
N ILE A 261 5.49 -4.25 -12.40
CA ILE A 261 4.13 -3.74 -12.49
C ILE A 261 3.43 -4.18 -13.78
N VAL A 262 4.12 -4.15 -14.91
CA VAL A 262 3.55 -4.60 -16.20
C VAL A 262 3.26 -6.10 -16.15
N ALA A 263 4.18 -6.93 -15.66
CA ALA A 263 3.97 -8.37 -15.53
C ALA A 263 2.79 -8.68 -14.59
N TYR A 264 2.66 -7.96 -13.48
CA TYR A 264 1.50 -8.06 -12.60
C TYR A 264 0.19 -7.63 -13.27
N ALA A 265 0.20 -6.51 -14.00
CA ALA A 265 -0.99 -6.02 -14.70
C ALA A 265 -1.45 -7.01 -15.77
N VAL A 266 -0.52 -7.61 -16.52
CA VAL A 266 -0.79 -8.69 -17.47
C VAL A 266 -1.37 -9.92 -16.76
N ALA A 267 -0.74 -10.35 -15.66
CA ALA A 267 -1.18 -11.52 -14.91
C ALA A 267 -2.59 -11.33 -14.32
N TYR A 268 -2.84 -10.18 -13.69
CA TYR A 268 -4.14 -9.84 -13.14
C TYR A 268 -5.19 -9.65 -14.24
N GLY A 269 -4.88 -8.91 -15.30
CA GLY A 269 -5.77 -8.68 -16.44
C GLY A 269 -6.17 -9.99 -17.14
N TRP A 270 -5.22 -10.93 -17.27
CA TRP A 270 -5.49 -12.27 -17.77
C TRP A 270 -6.49 -13.01 -16.86
N CYS A 271 -6.26 -12.99 -15.53
CA CYS A 271 -7.14 -13.67 -14.58
C CYS A 271 -8.54 -13.05 -14.59
N PHE A 272 -8.59 -11.71 -14.63
CA PHE A 272 -9.82 -10.96 -14.70
C PHE A 272 -10.61 -11.31 -15.96
N ARG A 273 -9.98 -11.29 -17.13
CA ARG A 273 -10.62 -11.61 -18.42
C ARG A 273 -11.19 -13.03 -18.44
N ARG A 274 -10.44 -14.01 -17.93
CA ARG A 274 -10.81 -15.44 -17.88
C ARG A 274 -11.94 -15.74 -16.88
N SER A 275 -12.08 -14.93 -15.84
CA SER A 275 -13.07 -15.16 -14.79
C SER A 275 -14.48 -14.86 -15.28
N ALA A 276 -15.46 -15.67 -14.85
CA ALA A 276 -16.88 -15.32 -14.97
C ALA A 276 -17.35 -14.35 -13.87
N ARG A 277 -16.53 -14.09 -12.84
CA ARG A 277 -16.90 -13.24 -11.71
C ARG A 277 -16.68 -11.76 -12.05
N ARG A 278 -17.71 -10.94 -11.85
CA ARG A 278 -17.73 -9.51 -12.20
C ARG A 278 -18.18 -8.62 -11.03
N ARG A 279 -17.48 -8.70 -9.90
CA ARG A 279 -17.73 -7.84 -8.72
C ARG A 279 -16.95 -6.54 -8.81
N ILE A 280 -17.47 -5.46 -8.23
CA ILE A 280 -16.80 -4.14 -8.28
C ILE A 280 -15.40 -4.15 -7.68
N ALA A 281 -15.19 -4.98 -6.66
CA ALA A 281 -13.90 -5.18 -6.03
C ALA A 281 -12.80 -5.57 -7.04
N PHE A 282 -13.12 -6.37 -8.06
CA PHE A 282 -12.16 -6.77 -9.09
C PHE A 282 -11.91 -5.66 -10.12
N TRP A 283 -12.94 -4.90 -10.48
CA TRP A 283 -12.76 -3.71 -11.32
C TRP A 283 -11.87 -2.66 -10.66
N SER A 284 -12.00 -2.46 -9.34
CA SER A 284 -11.12 -1.56 -8.58
C SER A 284 -9.66 -1.99 -8.66
N VAL A 285 -9.36 -3.29 -8.53
CA VAL A 285 -7.97 -3.79 -8.69
C VAL A 285 -7.50 -3.69 -10.14
N LEU A 286 -8.37 -3.90 -11.14
CA LEU A 286 -8.02 -3.71 -12.54
C LEU A 286 -7.64 -2.26 -12.84
N LEU A 287 -8.45 -1.30 -12.37
CA LEU A 287 -8.17 0.13 -12.49
C LEU A 287 -6.88 0.50 -11.75
N GLY A 288 -6.63 -0.11 -10.59
CA GLY A 288 -5.35 -0.01 -9.88
C GLY A 288 -4.19 -0.48 -10.75
N ALA A 289 -4.27 -1.66 -11.35
CA ALA A 289 -3.22 -2.19 -12.22
C ALA A 289 -2.94 -1.28 -13.43
N VAL A 290 -3.98 -0.73 -14.06
CA VAL A 290 -3.84 0.26 -15.14
C VAL A 290 -3.12 1.52 -14.65
N ALA A 291 -3.53 2.06 -13.49
CA ALA A 291 -2.83 3.18 -12.86
C ALA A 291 -1.37 2.83 -12.55
N GLY A 292 -1.07 1.59 -12.16
CA GLY A 292 0.29 1.10 -11.95
C GLY A 292 1.14 1.23 -13.21
N VAL A 293 0.62 0.79 -14.36
CA VAL A 293 1.30 0.91 -15.66
C VAL A 293 1.59 2.37 -15.99
N VAL A 294 0.63 3.27 -15.77
CA VAL A 294 0.83 4.72 -15.96
C VAL A 294 1.89 5.26 -14.99
N ALA A 295 1.88 4.84 -13.73
CA ALA A 295 2.85 5.27 -12.73
C ALA A 295 4.28 4.88 -13.12
N VAL A 296 4.52 3.63 -13.55
CA VAL A 296 5.87 3.20 -13.97
C VAL A 296 6.29 3.79 -15.30
N ALA A 297 5.36 4.12 -16.20
CA ALA A 297 5.68 4.88 -17.40
C ALA A 297 6.20 6.28 -17.06
N LEU A 298 5.57 6.97 -16.11
CA LEU A 298 6.07 8.24 -15.58
C LEU A 298 7.42 8.07 -14.85
N GLY A 299 7.59 6.98 -14.08
CA GLY A 299 8.86 6.68 -13.41
C GLY A 299 10.00 6.44 -14.41
N ALA A 300 9.74 5.69 -15.48
CA ALA A 300 10.69 5.45 -16.57
C ALA A 300 11.03 6.75 -17.32
N TRP A 301 10.04 7.64 -17.52
CA TRP A 301 10.30 8.98 -18.07
C TRP A 301 11.34 9.73 -17.25
N PHE A 302 11.22 9.79 -15.92
CA PHE A 302 12.19 10.46 -15.06
C PHE A 302 13.59 9.85 -15.14
N ALA A 303 13.68 8.54 -15.35
CA ALA A 303 14.96 7.84 -15.42
C ALA A 303 15.71 8.10 -16.75
N VAL A 304 14.98 8.41 -17.83
CA VAL A 304 15.53 8.49 -19.20
C VAL A 304 15.59 9.92 -19.73
N VAL A 305 14.64 10.77 -19.34
CA VAL A 305 14.50 12.13 -19.86
C VAL A 305 15.01 13.13 -18.82
N ASP A 306 14.16 13.52 -17.87
CA ASP A 306 14.52 14.37 -16.73
C ASP A 306 13.35 14.43 -15.74
N LEU A 307 13.59 15.05 -14.58
CA LEU A 307 12.56 15.37 -13.60
C LEU A 307 11.75 16.60 -14.03
N ASP A 308 10.43 16.43 -14.09
CA ASP A 308 9.48 17.51 -14.24
C ASP A 308 8.58 17.58 -12.98
N GLY A 309 8.46 18.77 -12.39
CA GLY A 309 7.75 18.95 -11.12
C GLY A 309 6.27 18.56 -11.19
N ALA A 310 5.61 18.86 -12.31
CA ALA A 310 4.21 18.52 -12.55
C ALA A 310 4.01 17.01 -12.71
N LEU A 311 4.88 16.36 -13.50
CA LEU A 311 4.88 14.91 -13.67
C LEU A 311 5.22 14.18 -12.37
N VAL A 312 6.11 14.71 -11.52
CA VAL A 312 6.40 14.13 -10.19
C VAL A 312 5.15 14.14 -9.31
N VAL A 313 4.36 15.23 -9.35
CA VAL A 313 3.07 15.28 -8.65
C VAL A 313 2.12 14.22 -9.24
N ALA A 314 1.99 14.14 -10.57
CA ALA A 314 1.14 13.16 -11.23
C ALA A 314 1.54 11.71 -10.87
N HIS A 315 2.82 11.37 -10.99
CA HIS A 315 3.38 10.07 -10.63
C HIS A 315 2.98 9.70 -9.20
N ARG A 316 3.20 10.60 -8.23
CA ARG A 316 2.82 10.35 -6.84
C ARG A 316 1.31 10.08 -6.66
N ARG A 317 0.44 10.85 -7.31
CA ARG A 317 -1.02 10.67 -7.21
C ARG A 317 -1.45 9.33 -7.80
N VAL A 318 -0.95 9.03 -9.00
CA VAL A 318 -1.25 7.79 -9.72
C VAL A 318 -0.71 6.58 -8.95
N THR A 319 0.50 6.64 -8.38
CA THR A 319 1.07 5.55 -7.58
C THR A 319 0.29 5.31 -6.28
N LEU A 320 0.09 6.36 -5.47
CA LEU A 320 -0.46 6.20 -4.11
C LEU A 320 -1.98 6.00 -4.10
N LEU A 321 -2.71 6.79 -4.87
CA LEU A 321 -4.18 6.78 -4.85
C LEU A 321 -4.77 5.97 -5.99
N GLY A 322 -4.09 5.92 -7.14
CA GLY A 322 -4.45 5.07 -8.27
C GLY A 322 -4.07 3.62 -8.05
N PHE A 323 -2.80 3.27 -8.22
CA PHE A 323 -2.32 1.90 -8.14
C PHE A 323 -2.55 1.27 -6.77
N LEU A 324 -1.88 1.78 -5.73
CA LEU A 324 -2.01 1.23 -4.38
C LEU A 324 -3.42 1.47 -3.84
N GLY A 325 -3.94 2.69 -3.98
CA GLY A 325 -5.24 3.04 -3.41
C GLY A 325 -6.41 2.25 -3.98
N LEU A 326 -6.59 2.19 -5.30
CA LEU A 326 -7.69 1.41 -5.91
C LEU A 326 -7.50 -0.10 -5.71
N THR A 327 -6.26 -0.59 -5.68
CA THR A 327 -5.99 -2.00 -5.36
C THR A 327 -6.39 -2.34 -3.92
N VAL A 328 -6.03 -1.48 -2.96
CA VAL A 328 -6.39 -1.64 -1.55
C VAL A 328 -7.90 -1.53 -1.33
N VAL A 329 -8.58 -0.59 -1.99
CA VAL A 329 -10.06 -0.49 -1.96
C VAL A 329 -10.70 -1.76 -2.48
N GLY A 330 -10.25 -2.27 -3.63
CA GLY A 330 -10.73 -3.51 -4.23
C GLY A 330 -10.51 -4.72 -3.33
N ALA A 331 -9.30 -4.88 -2.79
CA ALA A 331 -8.98 -5.93 -1.81
C ALA A 331 -9.88 -5.84 -0.58
N THR A 332 -10.10 -4.62 -0.06
CA THR A 332 -10.93 -4.40 1.13
C THR A 332 -12.38 -4.79 0.88
N PHE A 333 -12.94 -4.48 -0.29
CA PHE A 333 -14.28 -4.94 -0.68
C PHE A 333 -14.39 -6.46 -0.90
N GLN A 334 -13.30 -7.19 -1.14
CA GLN A 334 -13.36 -8.66 -1.09
C GLN A 334 -13.54 -9.18 0.34
N PHE A 335 -12.88 -8.54 1.32
CA PHE A 335 -12.97 -8.94 2.71
C PHE A 335 -14.22 -8.41 3.43
N TYR A 336 -14.73 -7.26 2.99
CA TYR A 336 -15.92 -6.60 3.50
C TYR A 336 -16.83 -6.21 2.34
N PRO A 337 -17.58 -7.18 1.76
CA PRO A 337 -18.40 -6.91 0.58
C PRO A 337 -19.42 -5.81 0.85
N PRO A 338 -19.62 -4.84 -0.06
CA PRO A 338 -20.53 -3.72 0.14
C PRO A 338 -21.96 -4.14 0.53
N THR A 339 -22.41 -5.29 0.03
CA THR A 339 -23.76 -5.82 0.23
C THR A 339 -24.02 -6.41 1.62
N VAL A 340 -23.00 -6.54 2.47
CA VAL A 340 -23.21 -7.03 3.85
C VAL A 340 -23.64 -5.91 4.80
N GLY A 341 -23.53 -4.64 4.40
CA GLY A 341 -23.92 -3.50 5.22
C GLY A 341 -25.43 -3.41 5.43
N ARG A 342 -25.85 -2.97 6.63
CA ARG A 342 -27.28 -2.83 7.00
C ARG A 342 -27.88 -1.46 6.66
N TRP A 343 -27.06 -0.49 6.28
CA TRP A 343 -27.53 0.86 5.99
C TRP A 343 -28.09 0.96 4.56
N ARG A 344 -28.94 1.97 4.32
CA ARG A 344 -29.54 2.21 3.00
C ARG A 344 -28.43 2.35 1.95
N TYR A 345 -28.67 1.87 0.73
CA TYR A 345 -27.72 1.97 -0.38
C TYR A 345 -26.41 1.18 -0.22
N CYS A 346 -26.30 0.22 0.69
CA CYS A 346 -25.19 -0.73 0.74
C CYS A 346 -25.28 -1.74 -0.42
N THR A 347 -24.90 -1.30 -1.62
CA THR A 347 -25.04 -2.06 -2.87
C THR A 347 -23.76 -2.02 -3.70
N GLU A 348 -23.61 -2.97 -4.64
CA GLU A 348 -22.55 -2.95 -5.64
C GLU A 348 -22.60 -1.69 -6.52
N ARG A 349 -23.78 -1.11 -6.76
CA ARG A 349 -23.93 0.13 -7.53
C ARG A 349 -23.29 1.32 -6.80
N THR A 350 -23.57 1.49 -5.51
CA THR A 350 -22.97 2.54 -4.69
C THR A 350 -21.46 2.38 -4.61
N ALA A 351 -20.99 1.15 -4.43
CA ALA A 351 -19.57 0.83 -4.47
C ALA A 351 -18.93 1.18 -5.83
N SER A 352 -19.66 0.97 -6.93
CA SER A 352 -19.21 1.32 -8.27
C SER A 352 -19.06 2.83 -8.45
N VAL A 353 -20.02 3.61 -7.94
CA VAL A 353 -19.93 5.08 -7.93
C VAL A 353 -18.73 5.54 -7.10
N ALA A 354 -18.51 4.97 -5.91
CA ALA A 354 -17.37 5.33 -5.06
C ALA A 354 -16.02 5.02 -5.73
N VAL A 355 -15.86 3.82 -6.30
CA VAL A 355 -14.64 3.40 -7.02
C VAL A 355 -14.43 4.25 -8.28
N GLY A 356 -15.49 4.51 -9.05
CA GLY A 356 -15.45 5.36 -10.22
C GLY A 356 -15.02 6.79 -9.87
N ALA A 357 -15.57 7.37 -8.80
CA ALA A 357 -15.18 8.68 -8.30
C ALA A 357 -13.71 8.72 -7.85
N LEU A 358 -13.22 7.69 -7.14
CA LEU A 358 -11.80 7.61 -6.79
C LEU A 358 -10.91 7.57 -8.03
N ALA A 359 -11.23 6.71 -9.00
CA ALA A 359 -10.43 6.54 -10.22
C ALA A 359 -10.42 7.80 -11.09
N VAL A 360 -11.60 8.39 -11.35
CA VAL A 360 -11.74 9.65 -12.10
C VAL A 360 -11.05 10.79 -11.35
N GLY A 361 -11.21 10.86 -10.03
CA GLY A 361 -10.56 11.87 -9.20
C GLY A 361 -9.05 11.83 -9.33
N VAL A 362 -8.44 10.64 -9.31
CA VAL A 362 -6.98 10.47 -9.51
C VAL A 362 -6.57 10.85 -10.93
N ALA A 363 -7.33 10.45 -11.96
CA ALA A 363 -7.02 10.80 -13.34
C ALA A 363 -7.04 12.33 -13.56
N LEU A 364 -8.07 13.00 -13.05
CA LEU A 364 -8.19 14.47 -13.10
C LEU A 364 -7.04 15.16 -12.35
N GLN A 365 -6.63 14.63 -11.19
CA GLN A 365 -5.47 15.16 -10.46
C GLN A 365 -4.16 14.99 -11.24
N ALA A 366 -3.97 13.86 -11.91
CA ALA A 366 -2.77 13.60 -12.70
C ALA A 366 -2.69 14.50 -13.93
N VAL A 367 -3.79 14.63 -14.68
CA VAL A 367 -3.87 15.53 -15.86
C VAL A 367 -3.79 16.99 -15.45
N GLY A 368 -4.48 17.37 -14.37
CA GLY A 368 -4.44 18.73 -13.82
C GLY A 368 -3.06 19.13 -13.31
N ALA A 369 -2.27 18.17 -12.79
CA ALA A 369 -0.88 18.45 -12.41
C ALA A 369 -0.01 18.78 -13.62
N GLY A 370 -0.20 18.10 -14.75
CA GLY A 370 0.54 18.29 -16.00
C GLY A 370 0.08 19.44 -16.90
N SER A 371 -0.90 20.24 -16.49
CA SER A 371 -1.48 21.29 -17.32
C SER A 371 -1.58 22.61 -16.57
N SER A 372 -1.74 23.73 -17.30
CA SER A 372 -2.06 25.05 -16.72
C SER A 372 -3.48 25.11 -16.12
N LEU A 373 -4.20 23.99 -16.09
CA LEU A 373 -5.60 23.87 -15.66
C LEU A 373 -5.68 23.48 -14.19
N GLY A 374 -5.21 24.36 -13.28
CA GLY A 374 -5.26 24.11 -11.82
C GLY A 374 -6.65 23.72 -11.29
N GLY A 375 -7.73 24.19 -11.94
CA GLY A 375 -9.11 23.80 -11.64
C GLY A 375 -9.39 22.30 -11.80
N LEU A 376 -8.73 21.61 -12.75
CA LEU A 376 -8.90 20.16 -12.93
C LEU A 376 -8.34 19.36 -11.74
N ALA A 377 -7.21 19.77 -11.20
CA ALA A 377 -6.62 19.11 -10.04
C ALA A 377 -7.51 19.28 -8.80
N ALA A 378 -8.06 20.48 -8.58
CA ALA A 378 -9.00 20.75 -7.51
C ALA A 378 -10.29 19.92 -7.66
N LEU A 379 -10.90 19.90 -8.86
CA LEU A 379 -12.06 19.07 -9.15
C LEU A 379 -11.76 17.58 -8.90
N GLY A 380 -10.61 17.09 -9.35
CA GLY A 380 -10.19 15.72 -9.11
C GLY A 380 -10.04 15.38 -7.63
N ALA A 381 -9.58 16.34 -6.81
CA ALA A 381 -9.51 16.17 -5.35
C ALA A 381 -10.91 16.16 -4.70
N VAL A 382 -11.86 16.99 -5.16
CA VAL A 382 -13.27 16.97 -4.71
C VAL A 382 -13.94 15.64 -5.05
N VAL A 383 -13.82 15.19 -6.31
CA VAL A 383 -14.40 13.93 -6.77
C VAL A 383 -13.77 12.74 -6.02
N GLY A 384 -12.45 12.76 -5.83
CA GLY A 384 -11.75 11.76 -5.02
C GLY A 384 -12.20 11.75 -3.56
N LEU A 385 -12.42 12.92 -2.95
CA LEU A 385 -12.96 13.04 -1.59
C LEU A 385 -14.36 12.43 -1.48
N ALA A 386 -15.25 12.72 -2.44
CA ALA A 386 -16.58 12.12 -2.50
C ALA A 386 -16.50 10.58 -2.62
N GLY A 387 -15.60 10.07 -3.47
CA GLY A 387 -15.34 8.64 -3.59
C GLY A 387 -14.83 8.01 -2.29
N ALA A 388 -13.89 8.66 -1.59
CA ALA A 388 -13.36 8.22 -0.31
C ALA A 388 -14.43 8.20 0.80
N LEU A 389 -15.31 9.20 0.84
CA LEU A 389 -16.46 9.23 1.75
C LEU A 389 -17.46 8.12 1.44
N GLY A 390 -17.76 7.86 0.16
CA GLY A 390 -18.61 6.74 -0.26
C GLY A 390 -18.02 5.38 0.11
N TYR A 391 -16.72 5.20 -0.07
CA TYR A 391 -15.99 4.02 0.39
C TYR A 391 -16.08 3.85 1.92
N GLY A 392 -15.84 4.93 2.67
CA GLY A 392 -15.93 4.93 4.12
C GLY A 392 -17.34 4.63 4.63
N TYR A 393 -18.38 5.16 3.98
CA TYR A 393 -19.77 4.88 4.27
C TYR A 393 -20.07 3.37 4.17
N LEU A 394 -19.67 2.74 3.07
CA LEU A 394 -19.92 1.31 2.83
C LEU A 394 -19.21 0.42 3.86
N LEU A 395 -17.98 0.78 4.25
CA LEU A 395 -17.25 0.04 5.28
C LEU A 395 -17.82 0.24 6.68
N ALA A 396 -18.20 1.47 7.03
CA ALA A 396 -18.86 1.75 8.30
C ALA A 396 -20.17 0.94 8.42
N ALA A 397 -20.96 0.90 7.35
CA ALA A 397 -22.17 0.10 7.29
C ALA A 397 -21.90 -1.41 7.42
N ALA A 398 -20.85 -1.93 6.78
CA ALA A 398 -20.44 -3.31 6.91
C ALA A 398 -19.97 -3.64 8.34
N PHE A 399 -19.24 -2.74 8.98
CA PHE A 399 -18.73 -2.92 10.35
C PHE A 399 -19.84 -2.86 11.39
N ALA A 400 -20.89 -2.07 11.17
CA ALA A 400 -22.04 -1.99 12.07
C ALA A 400 -22.85 -3.29 12.18
N THR A 401 -22.58 -4.29 11.33
CA THR A 401 -23.29 -5.57 11.33
C THR A 401 -22.72 -6.64 12.27
N ARG A 402 -21.58 -6.39 12.91
CA ARG A 402 -20.79 -7.36 13.69
C ARG A 402 -20.09 -6.73 14.89
#